data_AF-A0AAD9SJP1-F1
#
_entry.id   AF-A0AAD9SJP1-F1
#
_cell.length_a   1.000
_cell.length_b   1.000
_cell.length_c   1.000
_cell.angle_alpha   90.00
_cell.angle_beta   90.00
_cell.angle_gamma   90.00
#
_symmetry.space_group_name_H-M   'P 1'
#
loop_
_entity.id
_entity.type
_entity.pdbx_description
1 polymer ?
#
loop_
_entity_poly.entity_id
_entity_poly.type
_entity_poly.pdbx_seq_one_letter_code
_entity_poly.pdbx_strand_id
1 'polypeptide(L)'
;MRASPLPALLGLLAALSPSTLAAPADSVSPAPSAQLATRESALSMGGIRDLRCYNKMEGCKYKDVHEDKLTENAQQLCESLKKVYAEPGWQGIGAHHTNKYWYAYHVKVVWVPHCTLPEGQEYQSIYKPEIGATCYDTIWYTWKNCKNNHGRGGSIRIGCLEYHLNIINGAEVGMEYCHNLPFDNSTTHPDYLA
;
A
#
# COMPACT_ATOMS: atom_id res chain seq x y z
N MET A 1 -44.72 52.43 -32.12
CA MET A 1 -44.48 51.60 -33.32
C MET A 1 -44.15 50.20 -32.81
N ARG A 2 -45.12 49.28 -32.81
CA ARG A 2 -45.48 48.30 -33.87
C ARG A 2 -44.61 47.03 -33.86
N ALA A 3 -45.27 45.96 -33.43
CA ALA A 3 -45.30 44.59 -33.97
C ALA A 3 -44.01 43.73 -34.04
N SER A 4 -44.11 42.59 -33.34
CA SER A 4 -43.47 41.29 -33.62
C SER A 4 -43.86 40.79 -35.02
N PRO A 5 -43.06 39.93 -35.72
CA PRO A 5 -43.20 38.48 -35.51
C PRO A 5 -41.95 37.59 -35.80
N LEU A 6 -41.92 36.37 -35.23
CA LEU A 6 -41.27 35.14 -35.75
C LEU A 6 -41.92 34.74 -37.10
N PRO A 7 -41.37 33.86 -38.00
CA PRO A 7 -40.58 32.63 -37.73
C PRO A 7 -39.52 32.24 -38.82
N ALA A 8 -38.75 31.17 -38.61
CA ALA A 8 -38.30 30.28 -39.70
C ALA A 8 -37.82 28.93 -39.16
N LEU A 9 -38.54 27.89 -39.55
CA LEU A 9 -38.30 26.47 -39.35
C LEU A 9 -37.62 25.92 -40.63
N LEU A 10 -36.52 25.20 -40.51
CA LEU A 10 -35.92 24.26 -41.49
C LEU A 10 -34.74 23.62 -40.74
N GLY A 11 -34.65 22.33 -40.48
CA GLY A 11 -35.03 21.18 -41.29
C GLY A 11 -33.75 20.38 -41.49
N LEU A 12 -33.44 19.44 -40.59
CA LEU A 12 -32.39 18.45 -40.83
C LEU A 12 -32.75 17.12 -40.13
N LEU A 13 -33.36 16.24 -40.92
CA LEU A 13 -33.40 14.79 -40.68
C LEU A 13 -32.04 14.23 -41.10
N ALA A 14 -31.27 13.69 -40.15
CA ALA A 14 -30.09 12.90 -40.44
C ALA A 14 -30.07 11.64 -39.56
N ALA A 15 -30.39 10.52 -40.21
CA ALA A 15 -29.89 9.16 -40.00
C ALA A 15 -29.72 8.65 -38.55
N LEU A 16 -30.73 7.91 -38.09
CA LEU A 16 -30.57 6.89 -37.05
C LEU A 16 -29.61 5.80 -37.56
N SER A 17 -28.39 5.81 -37.05
CA SER A 17 -27.46 4.68 -37.19
C SER A 17 -27.73 3.71 -36.03
N PRO A 18 -27.91 2.40 -36.26
CA PRO A 18 -27.93 1.44 -35.16
C PRO A 18 -26.51 1.33 -34.60
N SER A 19 -26.25 2.06 -33.52
CA SER A 19 -25.10 1.77 -32.67
C SER A 19 -25.38 0.43 -32.02
N THR A 20 -24.63 -0.59 -32.41
CA THR A 20 -24.54 -1.84 -31.70
C THR A 20 -24.16 -1.53 -30.25
N LEU A 21 -25.12 -1.72 -29.36
CA LEU A 21 -24.90 -1.72 -27.92
C LEU A 21 -24.02 -2.94 -27.61
N ALA A 22 -22.70 -2.80 -27.76
CA ALA A 22 -21.78 -3.70 -27.12
C ALA A 22 -21.99 -3.49 -25.62
N ALA A 23 -22.63 -4.47 -24.98
CA ALA A 23 -22.70 -4.54 -23.53
C ALA A 23 -21.27 -4.32 -22.99
N PRO A 24 -21.08 -3.47 -21.96
CA PRO A 24 -19.79 -3.43 -21.29
C PRO A 24 -19.50 -4.87 -20.90
N ALA A 25 -18.39 -5.41 -21.39
CA ALA A 25 -17.92 -6.72 -20.95
C ALA A 25 -17.89 -6.63 -19.43
N ASP A 26 -18.78 -7.39 -18.80
CA ASP A 26 -18.84 -7.52 -17.35
C ASP A 26 -17.40 -7.75 -16.92
N SER A 27 -16.84 -6.75 -16.27
CA SER A 27 -15.53 -6.85 -15.66
C SER A 27 -15.73 -7.79 -14.49
N VAL A 28 -15.74 -9.09 -14.80
CA VAL A 28 -15.74 -10.18 -13.84
C VAL A 28 -14.50 -9.93 -13.00
N SER A 29 -14.71 -9.30 -11.84
CA SER A 29 -13.65 -9.16 -10.85
C SER A 29 -13.13 -10.56 -10.61
N PRO A 30 -11.84 -10.82 -10.86
CA PRO A 30 -11.29 -12.16 -10.69
C PRO A 30 -11.56 -12.60 -9.25
N ALA A 31 -11.96 -13.87 -9.11
CA ALA A 31 -12.18 -14.47 -7.81
C ALA A 31 -10.95 -14.18 -6.89
N PRO A 32 -11.16 -13.94 -5.58
CA PRO A 32 -10.09 -13.52 -4.66
C PRO A 32 -8.82 -14.38 -4.74
N SER A 33 -8.98 -15.68 -4.98
CA SER A 33 -7.90 -16.66 -5.14
C SER A 33 -7.03 -16.45 -6.39
N ALA A 34 -7.61 -15.96 -7.49
CA ALA A 34 -6.87 -15.65 -8.72
C ALA A 34 -6.08 -14.34 -8.57
N GLN A 35 -6.60 -13.36 -7.81
CA GLN A 35 -5.85 -12.15 -7.47
C GLN A 35 -4.64 -12.47 -6.59
N LEU A 36 -4.77 -13.42 -5.66
CA LEU A 36 -3.70 -13.90 -4.79
C LEU A 36 -2.55 -14.56 -5.56
N ALA A 37 -2.85 -15.45 -6.51
CA ALA A 37 -1.84 -16.14 -7.32
C ALA A 37 -1.07 -15.17 -8.25
N THR A 38 -1.79 -14.19 -8.83
CA THR A 38 -1.17 -13.14 -9.64
C THR A 38 -0.29 -12.22 -8.80
N ARG A 39 -0.69 -11.91 -7.56
CA ARG A 39 0.14 -11.16 -6.61
C ARG A 39 1.41 -11.92 -6.26
N GLU A 40 1.33 -13.19 -5.86
CA GLU A 40 2.53 -13.98 -5.55
C GLU A 40 3.49 -14.10 -6.74
N SER A 41 2.96 -14.22 -7.96
CA SER A 41 3.76 -14.21 -9.18
C SER A 41 4.44 -12.85 -9.44
N ALA A 42 3.72 -11.74 -9.23
CA ALA A 42 4.26 -10.40 -9.38
C ALA A 42 5.36 -10.10 -8.35
N LEU A 43 5.20 -10.60 -7.12
CA LEU A 43 6.18 -10.51 -6.05
C LEU A 43 7.43 -11.36 -6.31
N SER A 44 7.27 -12.51 -6.97
CA SER A 44 8.39 -13.38 -7.38
C SER A 44 9.20 -12.80 -8.55
N MET A 45 8.55 -12.08 -9.48
CA MET A 45 9.20 -11.48 -10.65
C MET A 45 9.78 -10.08 -10.38
N GLY A 46 9.14 -9.30 -9.51
CA GLY A 46 9.47 -7.90 -9.22
C GLY A 46 10.32 -7.71 -7.96
N GLY A 47 11.39 -8.49 -7.81
CA GLY A 47 12.50 -8.08 -6.94
C GLY A 47 12.26 -8.11 -5.43
N ILE A 48 11.23 -8.79 -4.91
CA ILE A 48 11.16 -9.06 -3.47
C ILE A 48 12.32 -9.94 -3.05
N ARG A 49 13.16 -9.38 -2.18
CA ARG A 49 14.32 -10.05 -1.63
C ARG A 49 14.36 -9.86 -0.11
N ASP A 50 15.05 -10.76 0.55
CA ASP A 50 15.47 -10.63 1.94
C ASP A 50 14.32 -10.38 2.93
N LEU A 51 13.22 -11.14 2.84
CA LEU A 51 12.23 -11.15 3.91
C LEU A 51 12.91 -11.58 5.22
N ARG A 52 12.88 -10.70 6.23
CA ARG A 52 13.38 -10.97 7.59
C ARG A 52 12.26 -10.76 8.58
N CYS A 53 11.85 -11.83 9.23
CA CYS A 53 10.81 -11.76 10.26
C CYS A 53 11.41 -11.34 11.59
N TYR A 54 10.73 -10.43 12.28
CA TYR A 54 11.17 -10.03 13.61
C TYR A 54 10.96 -11.15 14.62
N ASN A 55 11.81 -11.16 15.64
CA ASN A 55 11.68 -12.14 16.71
C ASN A 55 10.41 -11.89 17.53
N LYS A 56 9.90 -12.96 18.11
CA LYS A 56 8.88 -12.89 19.15
C LYS A 56 9.50 -12.18 20.37
N MET A 57 9.07 -10.96 20.65
CA MET A 57 9.26 -10.27 21.93
C MET A 57 8.46 -10.98 23.04
N GLU A 58 9.17 -11.36 24.10
CA GLU A 58 8.57 -11.94 25.31
C GLU A 58 7.60 -10.95 25.97
N GLY A 59 6.54 -11.44 26.63
CA GLY A 59 5.53 -10.60 27.30
C GLY A 59 4.51 -9.92 26.38
N CYS A 60 4.78 -9.82 25.08
CA CYS A 60 3.83 -9.29 24.12
C CYS A 60 2.79 -10.36 23.70
N LYS A 61 1.52 -9.95 23.58
CA LYS A 61 0.41 -10.77 23.11
C LYS A 61 0.36 -10.77 21.58
N TYR A 62 0.63 -11.93 21.02
CA TYR A 62 0.50 -12.22 19.59
C TYR A 62 -0.93 -12.68 19.36
N LYS A 63 -1.83 -11.74 19.06
CA LYS A 63 -3.13 -12.13 18.52
C LYS A 63 -3.03 -12.16 17.00
N ASP A 64 -3.71 -13.13 16.41
CA ASP A 64 -3.79 -13.25 14.96
C ASP A 64 -4.47 -11.99 14.41
N VAL A 65 -3.70 -11.20 13.65
CA VAL A 65 -4.28 -10.13 12.84
C VAL A 65 -5.08 -10.82 11.74
N HIS A 66 -6.40 -10.68 11.76
CA HIS A 66 -7.23 -11.26 10.71
C HIS A 66 -6.90 -10.63 9.34
N GLU A 67 -6.89 -11.46 8.30
CA GLU A 67 -6.50 -11.04 6.94
C GLU A 67 -7.35 -9.89 6.39
N ASP A 68 -8.65 -9.91 6.67
CA ASP A 68 -9.59 -8.86 6.24
C ASP A 68 -9.22 -7.51 6.87
N LYS A 69 -8.86 -7.52 8.16
CA LYS A 69 -8.42 -6.31 8.88
C LYS A 69 -7.06 -5.85 8.43
N LEU A 70 -6.11 -6.76 8.22
CA LEU A 70 -4.84 -6.37 7.62
C LEU A 70 -5.07 -5.69 6.27
N THR A 71 -5.91 -6.28 5.42
CA THR A 71 -6.16 -5.79 4.07
C THR A 71 -6.65 -4.34 4.08
N GLU A 72 -7.71 -4.08 4.84
CA GLU A 72 -8.32 -2.76 4.97
C GLU A 72 -7.33 -1.71 5.51
N ASN A 73 -6.63 -2.03 6.61
CA ASN A 73 -5.75 -1.08 7.29
C ASN A 73 -4.43 -0.85 6.52
N ALA A 74 -3.87 -1.89 5.88
CA ALA A 74 -2.68 -1.77 5.04
C ALA A 74 -2.96 -0.90 3.81
N GLN A 75 -4.14 -1.01 3.22
CA GLN A 75 -4.51 -0.18 2.07
C GLN A 75 -4.63 1.30 2.46
N GLN A 76 -5.29 1.62 3.58
CA GLN A 76 -5.38 2.99 4.10
C GLN A 76 -3.99 3.57 4.40
N LEU A 77 -3.13 2.78 5.05
CA LEU A 77 -1.77 3.18 5.35
C LEU A 77 -1.00 3.46 4.06
N CYS A 78 -1.04 2.58 3.07
CA CYS A 78 -0.30 2.75 1.81
C CYS A 78 -0.83 3.91 0.95
N GLU A 79 -2.14 4.19 0.97
CA GLU A 79 -2.69 5.36 0.25
C GLU A 79 -2.12 6.68 0.80
N SER A 80 -1.80 6.75 2.11
CA SER A 80 -1.10 7.92 2.67
C SER A 80 0.32 8.12 2.10
N LEU A 81 0.95 7.06 1.58
CA LEU A 81 2.30 7.07 1.02
C LEU A 81 2.33 7.22 -0.52
N LYS A 82 1.17 7.38 -1.16
CA LYS A 82 1.01 7.30 -2.63
C LYS A 82 1.84 8.29 -3.45
N LYS A 83 2.12 9.46 -2.88
CA LYS A 83 2.86 10.54 -3.54
C LYS A 83 4.27 10.72 -2.99
N VAL A 84 4.77 9.75 -2.23
CA VAL A 84 6.10 9.79 -1.66
C VAL A 84 7.07 9.06 -2.59
N TYR A 85 8.14 9.75 -2.93
CA TYR A 85 9.22 9.27 -3.77
C TYR A 85 10.52 9.36 -2.97
N ALA A 86 11.31 8.29 -3.02
CA ALA A 86 12.55 8.17 -2.30
C ALA A 86 13.73 8.33 -3.26
N GLU A 87 14.72 9.10 -2.83
CA GLU A 87 15.96 9.36 -3.57
C GLU A 87 17.16 8.69 -2.88
N PRO A 88 18.29 8.51 -3.57
CA PRO A 88 19.51 7.98 -2.96
C PRO A 88 19.91 8.69 -1.66
N GLY A 89 20.08 7.92 -0.57
CA GLY A 89 20.46 8.46 0.73
C GLY A 89 19.30 8.96 1.60
N TRP A 90 18.06 8.81 1.12
CA TRP A 90 16.86 9.20 1.85
C TRP A 90 16.70 8.41 3.17
N GLN A 91 16.48 9.12 4.28
CA GLN A 91 16.45 8.53 5.62
C GLN A 91 15.22 7.66 5.89
N GLY A 92 14.15 7.89 5.14
CA GLY A 92 12.91 7.12 5.24
C GLY A 92 11.70 7.93 5.66
N ILE A 93 10.56 7.24 5.70
CA ILE A 93 9.28 7.74 6.23
C ILE A 93 8.63 6.66 7.08
N GLY A 94 7.87 7.07 8.08
CA GLY A 94 6.96 6.20 8.82
C GLY A 94 5.52 6.60 8.59
N ALA A 95 4.63 5.62 8.50
CA ALA A 95 3.19 5.81 8.56
C ALA A 95 2.63 4.89 9.65
N HIS A 96 1.58 5.36 10.32
CA HIS A 96 0.90 4.59 11.36
C HIS A 96 -0.61 4.68 11.16
N HIS A 97 -1.31 3.60 11.52
CA HIS A 97 -2.76 3.56 11.53
C HIS A 97 -3.25 2.72 12.70
N THR A 98 -4.23 3.19 13.46
CA THR A 98 -4.82 2.41 14.56
C THR A 98 -6.28 2.09 14.24
N ASN A 99 -6.64 0.81 14.29
CA ASN A 99 -8.02 0.40 14.04
C ASN A 99 -8.89 0.46 15.31
N LYS A 100 -10.20 0.32 15.16
CA LYS A 100 -11.18 0.34 16.27
C LYS A 100 -11.00 -0.75 17.33
N TYR A 101 -10.21 -1.78 17.04
CA TYR A 101 -9.86 -2.86 17.97
C TYR A 101 -8.51 -2.62 18.64
N TRP A 102 -8.01 -1.38 18.55
CA TRP A 102 -6.74 -0.92 19.11
C TRP A 102 -5.51 -1.55 18.49
N TYR A 103 -5.58 -2.26 17.35
CA TYR A 103 -4.34 -2.67 16.67
C TYR A 103 -3.72 -1.47 15.96
N ALA A 104 -2.45 -1.20 16.25
CA ALA A 104 -1.64 -0.18 15.58
C ALA A 104 -0.76 -0.85 14.52
N TYR A 105 -0.90 -0.41 13.27
CA TYR A 105 -0.13 -0.83 12.12
C TYR A 105 0.89 0.25 11.83
N HIS A 106 2.17 -0.10 11.88
CA HIS A 106 3.29 0.77 11.61
C HIS A 106 4.04 0.25 10.39
N VAL A 107 4.30 1.15 9.45
CA VAL A 107 5.21 0.88 8.35
C VAL A 107 6.27 1.96 8.32
N LYS A 108 7.52 1.54 8.23
CA LYS A 108 8.64 2.43 7.93
C LYS A 108 9.27 1.99 6.62
N VAL A 109 9.54 2.94 5.75
CA VAL A 109 10.24 2.69 4.49
C VAL A 109 11.53 3.46 4.54
N VAL A 110 12.66 2.80 4.31
CA VAL A 110 13.99 3.42 4.33
C VAL A 110 14.74 3.11 3.04
N TRP A 111 15.69 3.98 2.68
CA TRP A 111 16.62 3.68 1.60
C TRP A 111 17.65 2.64 2.04
N VAL A 112 17.89 1.64 1.20
CA VAL A 112 18.92 0.63 1.44
C VAL A 112 20.31 1.27 1.25
N PRO A 113 21.22 1.20 2.24
CA PRO A 113 22.56 1.77 2.12
C PRO A 113 23.31 1.26 0.89
N HIS A 114 23.99 2.17 0.20
CA HIS A 114 24.76 1.88 -1.03
C HIS A 114 23.95 1.31 -2.19
N CYS A 115 22.62 1.37 -2.15
CA CYS A 115 21.80 1.00 -3.28
C CYS A 115 21.82 2.10 -4.35
N THR A 116 21.94 1.67 -5.60
CA THR A 116 21.93 2.53 -6.78
C THR A 116 20.72 2.19 -7.63
N LEU A 117 19.99 3.21 -8.06
CA LEU A 117 18.87 3.02 -8.97
C LEU A 117 19.34 2.56 -10.36
N PRO A 118 18.46 1.89 -11.13
CA PRO A 118 18.68 1.67 -12.55
C PRO A 118 19.02 2.97 -13.29
N GLU A 119 19.82 2.87 -14.35
CA GLU A 119 20.20 4.02 -15.17
C GLU A 119 18.96 4.77 -15.68
N GLY A 120 18.96 6.09 -15.55
CA GLY A 120 17.85 6.96 -15.94
C GLY A 120 16.70 7.08 -14.93
N GLN A 121 16.79 6.41 -13.77
CA GLN A 121 15.86 6.62 -12.65
C GLN A 121 16.48 7.52 -11.58
N GLU A 122 15.78 8.61 -11.24
CA GLU A 122 16.21 9.56 -10.20
C GLU A 122 15.63 9.23 -8.82
N TYR A 123 14.46 8.59 -8.80
CA TYR A 123 13.72 8.25 -7.59
C TYR A 123 13.01 6.91 -7.72
N GLN A 124 12.62 6.33 -6.58
CA GLN A 124 11.76 5.15 -6.48
C GLN A 124 10.46 5.50 -5.75
N SER A 125 9.31 5.09 -6.29
CA SER A 125 8.02 5.31 -5.62
C SER A 125 7.87 4.38 -4.43
N ILE A 126 7.46 4.91 -3.28
CA ILE A 126 7.19 4.08 -2.09
C ILE A 126 5.88 3.28 -2.25
N TYR A 127 4.92 3.81 -3.00
CA TYR A 127 3.65 3.14 -3.20
C TYR A 127 3.71 2.05 -4.27
N LYS A 128 4.54 2.25 -5.29
CA LYS A 128 4.79 1.28 -6.37
C LYS A 128 6.31 1.12 -6.56
N PRO A 129 6.99 0.42 -5.64
CA PRO A 129 8.45 0.32 -5.65
C PRO A 129 9.00 -0.42 -6.86
N GLU A 130 8.23 -1.35 -7.42
CA GLU A 130 8.67 -2.15 -8.56
C GLU A 130 7.47 -2.55 -9.43
N ILE A 131 7.72 -2.94 -10.67
CA ILE A 131 6.67 -3.35 -11.61
C ILE A 131 5.93 -4.57 -11.03
N GLY A 132 4.62 -4.43 -10.85
CA GLY A 132 3.76 -5.51 -10.33
C GLY A 132 3.70 -5.59 -8.80
N ALA A 133 4.50 -4.82 -8.07
CA ALA A 133 4.47 -4.76 -6.60
C ALA A 133 4.01 -3.38 -6.11
N THR A 134 3.14 -3.38 -5.11
CA THR A 134 2.68 -2.18 -4.40
C THR A 134 3.12 -2.21 -2.94
N CYS A 135 3.09 -1.05 -2.27
CA CYS A 135 3.24 -0.95 -0.81
C CYS A 135 2.33 -1.93 -0.07
N TYR A 136 1.10 -2.13 -0.56
CA TYR A 136 0.17 -3.09 0.03
C TYR A 136 0.72 -4.52 -0.05
N ASP A 137 1.27 -4.90 -1.20
CA ASP A 137 1.79 -6.25 -1.41
C ASP A 137 2.98 -6.53 -0.49
N THR A 138 3.80 -5.51 -0.16
CA THR A 138 4.93 -5.66 0.77
C THR A 138 4.44 -5.95 2.20
N ILE A 139 3.42 -5.23 2.66
CA ILE A 139 2.80 -5.41 3.97
C ILE A 139 2.15 -6.79 4.05
N TRP A 140 1.29 -7.11 3.08
CA TRP A 140 0.55 -8.37 3.06
C TRP A 140 1.50 -9.57 2.99
N TYR A 141 2.52 -9.51 2.13
CA TYR A 141 3.51 -10.58 2.01
C TYR A 141 4.31 -10.78 3.30
N THR A 142 4.73 -9.69 3.94
CA THR A 142 5.47 -9.74 5.22
C THR A 142 4.62 -10.38 6.31
N TRP A 143 3.38 -9.94 6.48
CA TRP A 143 2.44 -10.53 7.44
C TRP A 143 2.22 -12.02 7.19
N LYS A 144 1.91 -12.40 5.93
CA LYS A 144 1.58 -13.79 5.56
C LYS A 144 2.74 -14.76 5.80
N ASN A 145 3.96 -14.32 5.52
CA ASN A 145 5.14 -15.18 5.55
C ASN A 145 5.90 -15.15 6.88
N CYS A 146 5.70 -14.12 7.73
CA CYS A 146 6.26 -14.08 9.08
C CYS A 146 5.41 -14.85 10.11
N LYS A 147 5.20 -16.13 9.85
CA LYS A 147 4.35 -17.00 10.67
C LYS A 147 4.94 -17.29 12.06
N ASN A 148 6.26 -17.29 12.18
CA ASN A 148 6.97 -17.52 13.45
C ASN A 148 6.69 -16.45 14.52
N ASN A 149 6.16 -15.28 14.13
CA ASN A 149 5.71 -14.23 15.03
C ASN A 149 4.23 -13.85 14.82
N HIS A 150 3.42 -14.78 14.28
CA HIS A 150 1.99 -14.56 14.01
C HIS A 150 1.70 -13.35 13.10
N GLY A 151 2.61 -13.03 12.19
CA GLY A 151 2.48 -11.91 11.28
C GLY A 151 2.66 -10.54 11.94
N ARG A 152 3.23 -10.48 13.16
CA ARG A 152 3.45 -9.23 13.90
C ARG A 152 4.35 -8.27 13.14
N GLY A 153 5.29 -8.76 12.35
CA GLY A 153 6.14 -7.86 11.57
C GLY A 153 7.41 -8.47 11.04
N GLY A 154 8.08 -7.69 10.22
CA GLY A 154 9.33 -8.03 9.57
C GLY A 154 9.80 -6.89 8.69
N SER A 155 10.89 -7.13 7.99
CA SER A 155 11.39 -6.25 6.94
C SER A 155 11.44 -7.00 5.60
N ILE A 156 11.19 -6.30 4.51
CA ILE A 156 11.32 -6.83 3.15
C ILE A 156 11.96 -5.79 2.24
N ARG A 157 12.85 -6.21 1.34
CA ARG A 157 13.53 -5.32 0.39
C ARG A 157 12.92 -5.44 -1.00
N ILE A 158 12.69 -4.29 -1.63
CA ILE A 158 12.21 -4.18 -3.01
C ILE A 158 12.93 -3.01 -3.70
N GLY A 159 13.70 -3.30 -4.74
CA GLY A 159 14.64 -2.34 -5.32
C GLY A 159 15.58 -1.76 -4.26
N CYS A 160 15.61 -0.43 -4.14
CA CYS A 160 16.41 0.30 -3.16
C CYS A 160 15.67 0.66 -1.87
N LEU A 161 14.48 0.09 -1.65
CA LEU A 161 13.67 0.36 -0.46
C LEU A 161 13.60 -0.86 0.45
N GLU A 162 13.70 -0.62 1.74
CA GLU A 162 13.41 -1.61 2.78
C GLU A 162 12.14 -1.20 3.53
N TYR A 163 11.11 -2.03 3.43
CA TYR A 163 9.83 -1.86 4.11
C TYR A 163 9.87 -2.64 5.41
N HIS A 164 9.66 -1.95 6.51
CA HIS A 164 9.53 -2.51 7.84
C HIS A 164 8.06 -2.47 8.24
N LEU A 165 7.46 -3.62 8.52
CA LEU A 165 6.11 -3.76 9.05
C LEU A 165 6.18 -4.09 10.54
N ASN A 166 5.34 -3.45 11.33
CA ASN A 166 5.07 -3.82 12.71
C ASN A 166 3.60 -3.62 13.06
N ILE A 167 2.97 -4.63 13.65
CA ILE A 167 1.59 -4.60 14.10
C ILE A 167 1.58 -4.81 15.61
N ILE A 168 1.14 -3.80 16.35
CA ILE A 168 1.09 -3.79 17.81
C ILE A 168 -0.37 -3.91 18.25
N ASN A 169 -0.64 -4.69 19.30
CA ASN A 169 -1.97 -4.68 19.90
C ASN A 169 -2.04 -3.55 20.93
N GLY A 170 -3.01 -2.66 20.85
CA GLY A 170 -3.10 -1.50 21.72
C GLY A 170 -3.46 -1.81 23.17
N ALA A 171 -3.88 -3.03 23.47
CA ALA A 171 -3.90 -3.54 24.84
C ALA A 171 -2.48 -3.76 25.43
N GLU A 172 -1.43 -3.60 24.62
CA GLU A 172 -0.01 -3.57 25.00
C GLU A 172 0.53 -2.13 25.12
N VAL A 173 -0.29 -1.10 24.87
CA VAL A 173 0.07 0.31 25.09
C VAL A 173 0.33 0.50 26.59
N GLY A 174 1.58 0.82 26.94
CA GLY A 174 2.07 0.89 28.32
C GLY A 174 3.11 -0.18 28.69
N MET A 175 3.33 -1.20 27.86
CA MET A 175 4.48 -2.11 27.99
C MET A 175 5.59 -1.60 27.07
N GLU A 176 6.47 -0.73 27.58
CA GLU A 176 7.48 0.02 26.80
C GLU A 176 8.27 -0.86 25.81
N TYR A 177 8.51 -2.13 26.13
CA TYR A 177 9.24 -3.07 25.28
C TYR A 177 8.45 -3.64 24.10
N CYS A 178 7.11 -3.64 24.12
CA CYS A 178 6.29 -4.14 23.00
C CYS A 178 6.14 -3.14 21.84
N HIS A 179 6.58 -1.90 22.06
CA HIS A 179 6.66 -0.83 21.08
C HIS A 179 8.07 -0.73 20.44
N ASN A 180 9.09 -1.28 21.11
CA ASN A 180 10.50 -1.24 20.72
C ASN A 180 10.90 -2.33 19.70
N LEU A 181 10.11 -2.45 18.63
CA LEU A 181 10.69 -2.87 17.34
C LEU A 181 11.49 -1.67 16.79
N PRO A 182 12.38 -1.79 15.79
CA PRO A 182 13.41 -0.77 15.45
C PRO A 182 12.91 0.60 14.93
N PHE A 183 11.69 0.97 15.29
CA PHE A 183 11.07 2.27 15.15
C PHE A 183 11.31 3.02 16.45
N ASP A 184 12.45 3.72 16.55
CA ASP A 184 12.43 4.91 17.39
C ASP A 184 11.44 5.88 16.72
N ASN A 185 10.30 6.11 17.37
CA ASN A 185 9.27 7.06 16.95
C ASN A 185 9.82 8.50 16.79
N SER A 186 11.06 8.75 17.21
CA SER A 186 11.79 10.00 16.93
C SER A 186 12.02 10.26 15.43
N THR A 187 11.95 9.24 14.57
CA THR A 187 12.19 9.38 13.11
C THR A 187 10.93 9.62 12.27
N THR A 188 9.73 9.55 12.86
CA THR A 188 8.54 10.11 12.21
C THR A 188 8.54 11.62 12.41
N HIS A 189 9.10 12.36 11.44
CA HIS A 189 9.08 13.82 11.45
C HIS A 189 7.61 14.30 11.54
N PRO A 190 7.24 15.14 12.52
CA PRO A 190 5.87 15.61 12.69
C PRO A 190 5.37 16.49 11.53
N ASP A 191 6.26 16.94 10.65
CA ASP A 191 5.94 17.87 9.56
C ASP A 191 5.20 17.24 8.37
N TYR A 192 4.95 15.93 8.38
CA TYR A 192 4.14 15.24 7.36
C TYR A 192 2.70 14.96 7.80
N LEU A 193 2.25 15.57 8.91
CA LEU A 193 0.87 15.46 9.43
C LEU A 193 0.04 16.74 9.26
N ALA A 194 0.41 17.63 8.32
CA ALA A 194 -0.41 18.79 7.93
C ALA A 194 -1.14 18.56 6.60
#